data_AF-U6DXZ9-F1
#
_entry.id   AF-U6DXZ9-F1
#
_cell.length_a   1.000
_cell.length_b   1.000
_cell.length_c   1.000
_cell.angle_alpha   90.00
_cell.angle_beta   90.00
_cell.angle_gamma   90.00
#
_symmetry.space_group_name_H-M   'P 1'
#
loop_
_entity.id
_entity.type
_entity.pdbx_description
1 polymer ?
#
loop_
_entity_poly.entity_id
_entity_poly.type
_entity_poly.pdbx_seq_one_letter_code
_entity_poly.pdbx_strand_id
1 'polypeptide(L)'
;FQPQLVLVAAGFDALQGDPKGEMAATPAGFAQLTHLLMGLAGGKLILSLEGGYNLRSLAEGVSASLHTLLGDPCPILESPGAPCPSAQTSLSCALEALEPFWEVLVRSAEALEEDFLEEENAEKEEDGPWQPPALAIPTWPVLQARTGLVYDQRMMGHYNLWDNHHPEMPQRVFRIMRRLEELGLAGRCLTLPTRPATDAEL
;
A
#
# COMPACT_ATOMS: atom_id res chain seq x y z
N PHE A 1 13.94 2.88 10.36
CA PHE A 1 12.79 2.25 11.07
C PHE A 1 12.91 0.74 11.20
N GLN A 2 13.07 -0.03 10.10
CA GLN A 2 13.20 -1.50 10.14
C GLN A 2 12.05 -2.22 10.89
N PRO A 3 10.80 -2.11 10.40
CA PRO A 3 9.64 -2.69 11.08
C PRO A 3 9.69 -4.23 11.09
N GLN A 4 9.12 -4.82 12.14
CA GLN A 4 8.91 -6.28 12.23
C GLN A 4 7.52 -6.71 11.74
N LEU A 5 6.60 -5.78 11.56
CA LEU A 5 5.24 -5.94 11.03
C LEU A 5 4.80 -4.59 10.44
N VAL A 6 4.07 -4.61 9.33
CA VAL A 6 3.45 -3.42 8.74
C VAL A 6 1.93 -3.54 8.83
N LEU A 7 1.29 -2.53 9.42
CA LEU A 7 -0.16 -2.38 9.46
C LEU A 7 -0.55 -1.24 8.51
N VAL A 8 -1.49 -1.51 7.61
CA VAL A 8 -2.01 -0.53 6.67
C VAL A 8 -3.48 -0.30 6.97
N ALA A 9 -3.80 0.94 7.36
CA ALA A 9 -5.15 1.49 7.35
C ALA A 9 -5.56 1.69 5.88
N ALA A 10 -6.12 0.65 5.27
CA ALA A 10 -6.36 0.56 3.82
C ALA A 10 -7.70 1.20 3.46
N GLY A 11 -7.71 2.53 3.39
CA GLY A 11 -8.79 3.31 2.79
C GLY A 11 -8.64 3.42 1.28
N PHE A 12 -9.74 3.22 0.55
CA PHE A 12 -9.78 3.28 -0.91
C PHE A 12 -10.59 4.49 -1.43
N ASP A 13 -10.81 5.50 -0.59
CA ASP A 13 -11.47 6.76 -0.96
C ASP A 13 -10.58 7.68 -1.81
N ALA A 14 -9.28 7.42 -1.91
CA ALA A 14 -8.42 8.10 -2.88
C ALA A 14 -8.59 7.59 -4.34
N LEU A 15 -9.39 6.55 -4.57
CA LEU A 15 -9.65 6.06 -5.92
C LEU A 15 -10.52 7.01 -6.73
N GLN A 16 -10.27 7.04 -8.03
CA GLN A 16 -11.09 7.80 -8.96
C GLN A 16 -12.58 7.43 -8.83
N GLY A 17 -13.41 8.48 -8.75
CA GLY A 17 -14.87 8.37 -8.64
C GLY A 17 -15.39 8.17 -7.22
N ASP A 18 -14.52 8.16 -6.20
CA ASP A 18 -14.98 8.21 -4.82
C ASP A 18 -15.60 9.58 -4.47
N PRO A 19 -16.80 9.61 -3.86
CA PRO A 19 -17.52 10.86 -3.59
C PRO A 19 -16.99 11.64 -2.38
N LYS A 20 -16.02 11.11 -1.62
CA LYS A 20 -15.45 11.77 -0.44
C LYS A 20 -14.00 12.18 -0.66
N GLY A 21 -13.18 11.32 -1.26
CA GLY A 21 -11.78 11.65 -1.46
C GLY A 21 -11.54 12.57 -2.65
N GLU A 22 -12.35 12.47 -3.72
CA GLU A 22 -12.24 13.29 -4.95
C GLU A 22 -10.84 13.29 -5.58
N MET A 23 -10.08 12.22 -5.36
CA MET A 23 -8.76 11.99 -5.93
C MET A 23 -8.85 11.22 -7.27
N ALA A 24 -7.71 11.04 -7.93
CA ALA A 24 -7.62 10.36 -9.23
C ALA A 24 -6.68 9.14 -9.20
N ALA A 25 -6.49 8.50 -8.03
CA ALA A 25 -5.69 7.28 -7.96
C ALA A 25 -6.41 6.12 -8.68
N THR A 26 -5.61 5.22 -9.26
CA THR A 26 -6.12 4.02 -9.94
C THR A 26 -5.94 2.79 -9.07
N PRO A 27 -6.73 1.72 -9.28
CA PRO A 27 -6.48 0.43 -8.62
C PRO A 27 -5.05 -0.10 -8.86
N ALA A 28 -4.48 0.16 -10.04
CA ALA A 28 -3.09 -0.19 -10.34
C ALA A 28 -2.10 0.55 -9.44
N GLY A 29 -2.35 1.82 -9.09
CA GLY A 29 -1.56 2.55 -8.10
C GLY A 29 -1.57 1.87 -6.73
N PHE A 30 -2.72 1.40 -6.26
CA PHE A 30 -2.82 0.66 -4.99
C PHE A 30 -2.09 -0.69 -5.04
N ALA A 31 -2.09 -1.39 -6.17
CA ALA A 31 -1.30 -2.60 -6.35
C ALA A 31 0.21 -2.33 -6.18
N GLN A 32 0.70 -1.22 -6.74
CA GLN A 32 2.11 -0.80 -6.63
C GLN A 32 2.48 -0.37 -5.22
N LEU A 33 1.64 0.41 -4.55
CA LEU A 33 1.84 0.78 -3.13
C LEU A 33 1.91 -0.46 -2.24
N THR A 34 1.03 -1.43 -2.48
CA THR A 34 1.02 -2.72 -1.76
C THR A 34 2.34 -3.46 -1.99
N HIS A 35 2.84 -3.52 -3.24
CA HIS A 35 4.09 -4.19 -3.59
C HIS A 35 5.30 -3.55 -2.90
N LEU A 36 5.39 -2.22 -2.89
CA LEU A 36 6.47 -1.49 -2.21
C LEU A 36 6.52 -1.82 -0.71
N LEU A 37 5.35 -1.91 -0.05
CA LEU A 37 5.25 -2.25 1.36
C LEU A 37 5.60 -3.71 1.66
N MET A 38 5.37 -4.64 0.73
CA MET A 38 5.76 -6.05 0.89
C MET A 38 7.27 -6.27 0.94
N GLY A 39 8.08 -5.30 0.48
CA GLY A 39 9.54 -5.33 0.66
C GLY A 39 10.00 -5.11 2.11
N LEU A 40 9.11 -4.61 2.98
CA LEU A 40 9.39 -4.34 4.39
C LEU A 40 9.00 -5.53 5.28
N ALA A 41 9.55 -5.56 6.50
CA ALA A 41 9.19 -6.55 7.53
C ALA A 41 9.24 -8.03 7.07
N GLY A 42 10.05 -8.35 6.06
CA GLY A 42 10.08 -9.70 5.47
C GLY A 42 8.74 -10.13 4.86
N GLY A 43 7.93 -9.19 4.37
CA GLY A 43 6.61 -9.43 3.80
C GLY A 43 5.48 -9.57 4.82
N LYS A 44 5.74 -9.33 6.12
CA LYS A 44 4.69 -9.33 7.16
C LYS A 44 3.88 -8.04 7.07
N LEU A 45 2.78 -8.11 6.33
CA LEU A 45 1.91 -6.99 5.98
C LEU A 45 0.44 -7.34 6.25
N ILE A 46 -0.27 -6.45 6.93
CA ILE A 46 -1.72 -6.56 7.18
C ILE A 46 -2.40 -5.33 6.59
N LEU A 47 -3.38 -5.53 5.71
CA LEU A 47 -4.27 -4.49 5.20
C LEU A 47 -5.60 -4.61 5.93
N SER A 48 -5.98 -3.57 6.68
CA SER A 48 -7.29 -3.44 7.33
C SER A 48 -8.15 -2.48 6.53
N LEU A 49 -9.34 -2.90 6.10
CA LEU A 49 -10.24 -2.04 5.33
C LEU A 49 -10.70 -0.84 6.19
N GLU A 50 -10.53 0.37 5.65
CA GLU A 50 -11.00 1.62 6.26
C GLU A 50 -12.06 2.28 5.37
N GLY A 51 -11.75 3.45 4.78
CA GLY A 51 -12.63 4.22 3.90
C GLY A 51 -12.75 3.68 2.46
N GLY A 52 -13.54 4.38 1.64
CA GLY A 52 -13.87 4.00 0.27
C GLY A 52 -15.37 3.78 0.14
N TYR A 53 -16.03 4.66 -0.61
CA TYR A 53 -17.47 4.89 -0.60
C TYR A 53 -18.08 4.79 -2.00
N ASN A 54 -17.27 4.79 -3.05
CA ASN A 54 -17.67 4.25 -4.35
C ASN A 54 -17.53 2.72 -4.35
N LEU A 55 -18.66 2.01 -4.29
CA LEU A 55 -18.67 0.54 -4.18
C LEU A 55 -17.92 -0.19 -5.30
N ARG A 56 -17.91 0.37 -6.51
CA ARG A 56 -17.21 -0.23 -7.65
C ARG A 56 -15.71 -0.03 -7.52
N SER A 57 -15.28 1.23 -7.39
CA SER A 57 -13.86 1.56 -7.25
C SER A 57 -13.26 0.86 -6.03
N LEU A 58 -13.97 0.85 -4.90
CA LEU A 58 -13.58 0.12 -3.68
C LEU A 58 -13.29 -1.36 -3.96
N ALA A 59 -14.22 -2.07 -4.60
CA ALA A 59 -14.04 -3.49 -4.89
C ALA A 59 -12.88 -3.73 -5.88
N GLU A 60 -12.68 -2.85 -6.86
CA GLU A 60 -11.55 -2.90 -7.80
C GLU A 60 -10.21 -2.66 -7.09
N GLY A 61 -10.14 -1.67 -6.18
CA GLY A 61 -8.95 -1.36 -5.38
C GLY A 61 -8.53 -2.49 -4.46
N VAL A 62 -9.49 -3.04 -3.69
CA VAL A 62 -9.22 -4.20 -2.80
C VAL A 62 -8.76 -5.41 -3.62
N SER A 63 -9.39 -5.66 -4.78
CA SER A 63 -8.97 -6.75 -5.66
C SER A 63 -7.54 -6.56 -6.16
N ALA A 64 -7.17 -5.34 -6.56
CA ALA A 64 -5.83 -5.02 -7.04
C ALA A 64 -4.76 -5.21 -5.96
N SER A 65 -5.01 -4.75 -4.73
CA SER A 65 -4.12 -5.02 -3.59
C SER A 65 -4.03 -6.52 -3.27
N LEU A 66 -5.14 -7.26 -3.33
CA LEU A 66 -5.14 -8.69 -3.04
C LEU A 66 -4.40 -9.51 -4.11
N HIS A 67 -4.52 -9.15 -5.39
CA HIS A 67 -3.68 -9.72 -6.45
C HIS A 67 -2.19 -9.62 -6.10
N THR A 68 -1.73 -8.44 -5.70
CA THR A 68 -0.34 -8.21 -5.28
C THR A 68 0.04 -9.05 -4.06
N LEU A 69 -0.81 -9.09 -3.02
CA LEU A 69 -0.57 -9.91 -1.83
C LEU A 69 -0.48 -11.41 -2.16
N LEU A 70 -1.23 -11.87 -3.16
CA LEU A 70 -1.19 -13.26 -3.65
C LEU A 70 0.00 -13.55 -4.58
N GLY A 71 0.85 -12.56 -4.85
CA GLY A 71 2.05 -12.67 -5.66
C GLY A 71 1.83 -12.57 -7.17
N ASP A 72 0.66 -12.08 -7.60
CA ASP A 72 0.43 -11.80 -9.02
C ASP A 72 1.30 -10.63 -9.50
N PRO A 73 1.70 -10.60 -10.78
CA PRO A 73 2.47 -9.48 -11.32
C PRO A 73 1.67 -8.18 -11.21
N CYS A 74 2.33 -7.12 -10.75
CA CYS A 74 1.67 -5.82 -10.66
C CYS A 74 1.30 -5.29 -12.05
N PRO A 75 0.12 -4.66 -12.19
CA PRO A 75 -0.27 -4.01 -13.44
C PRO A 75 0.71 -2.89 -13.79
N ILE A 76 0.92 -2.70 -15.09
CA ILE A 76 1.74 -1.60 -15.61
C ILE A 76 1.06 -0.28 -15.26
N LEU A 77 1.81 0.63 -14.65
CA LEU A 77 1.39 2.03 -14.56
C LEU A 77 1.73 2.72 -15.88
N GLU A 78 0.78 3.47 -16.43
CA GLU A 78 1.12 4.47 -17.43
C GLU A 78 2.17 5.40 -16.82
N SER A 79 3.21 5.75 -17.60
CA SER A 79 4.35 6.54 -17.11
C SER A 79 3.83 7.75 -16.34
N PRO A 80 3.99 7.79 -15.00
CA PRO A 80 3.48 8.91 -14.24
C PRO A 80 4.23 10.16 -14.70
N GLY A 81 3.49 11.21 -15.04
CA GLY A 81 4.08 12.53 -15.18
C GLY A 81 4.71 12.98 -13.85
N ALA A 82 5.43 14.09 -13.88
CA ALA A 82 5.93 14.69 -12.64
C ALA A 82 4.76 14.94 -11.65
N PRO A 83 4.98 14.77 -10.33
CA PRO A 83 3.98 15.14 -9.33
C PRO A 83 3.50 16.57 -9.53
N CYS A 84 2.23 16.87 -9.26
CA CYS A 84 1.73 18.24 -9.42
C CYS A 84 2.42 19.20 -8.41
N PRO A 85 2.48 20.52 -8.68
CA PRO A 85 3.16 21.47 -7.79
C PRO A 85 2.66 21.43 -6.35
N SER A 86 1.35 21.28 -6.14
CA SER A 86 0.77 21.15 -4.80
C SER A 86 1.27 19.91 -4.04
N ALA A 87 1.39 18.77 -4.73
CA ALA A 87 1.95 17.55 -4.14
C ALA A 87 3.44 17.74 -3.82
N GLN A 88 4.21 18.37 -4.72
CA GLN A 88 5.63 18.67 -4.48
C GLN A 88 5.82 19.57 -3.26
N THR A 89 5.05 20.66 -3.13
CA THR A 89 5.11 21.53 -1.95
C THR A 89 4.79 20.77 -0.67
N SER A 90 3.74 19.94 -0.68
CA SER A 90 3.35 19.15 0.50
C SER A 90 4.44 18.14 0.89
N LEU A 91 5.06 17.49 -0.11
CA LEU A 91 6.19 16.58 0.12
C LEU A 91 7.40 17.32 0.70
N SER A 92 7.78 18.47 0.14
CA SER A 92 8.90 19.27 0.66
C SER A 92 8.69 19.66 2.12
N CYS A 93 7.51 20.17 2.48
CA CYS A 93 7.20 20.54 3.86
C CYS A 93 7.26 19.32 4.81
N ALA A 94 6.77 18.15 4.37
CA ALA A 94 6.83 16.94 5.19
C ALA A 94 8.27 16.43 5.37
N LEU A 95 9.09 16.48 4.32
CA LEU A 95 10.50 16.08 4.36
C LEU A 95 11.29 17.00 5.29
N GLU A 96 11.14 18.32 5.16
CA GLU A 96 11.80 19.30 6.04
C GLU A 96 11.39 19.11 7.51
N ALA A 97 10.12 18.85 7.79
CA ALA A 97 9.64 18.62 9.15
C ALA A 97 10.17 17.31 9.76
N LEU A 98 10.45 16.30 8.93
CA LEU A 98 10.91 14.98 9.36
C LEU A 98 12.43 14.84 9.34
N GLU A 99 13.16 15.67 8.59
CA GLU A 99 14.61 15.61 8.43
C GLU A 99 15.39 15.44 9.75
N PRO A 100 15.08 16.16 10.86
CA PRO A 100 15.84 16.02 12.10
C PRO A 100 15.74 14.64 12.76
N PHE A 101 14.76 13.82 12.38
CA PHE A 101 14.46 12.53 13.00
C PHE A 101 14.87 11.33 12.13
N TRP A 102 15.23 11.56 10.87
CA TRP A 102 15.46 10.50 9.89
C TRP A 102 16.77 10.72 9.13
N GLU A 103 17.78 9.91 9.44
CA GLU A 103 19.11 9.99 8.82
C GLU A 103 19.08 9.97 7.28
N VAL A 104 18.20 9.16 6.69
CA VAL A 104 18.04 9.05 5.23
C VAL A 104 17.55 10.35 4.56
N LEU A 105 16.96 11.27 5.34
CA LEU A 105 16.48 12.57 4.86
C LEU A 105 17.51 13.68 5.01
N VAL A 106 18.55 13.46 5.83
CA VAL A 106 19.62 14.45 6.04
C VAL A 106 20.34 14.64 4.72
N ARG A 107 20.23 15.84 4.16
CA ARG A 107 20.97 16.19 2.96
C ARG A 107 22.45 16.22 3.31
N SER A 108 23.25 15.31 2.75
CA SER A 108 24.70 15.45 2.82
C SER A 108 25.07 16.74 2.09
N ALA A 109 25.86 17.60 2.73
CA ALA A 109 26.32 18.85 2.13
C ALA A 109 27.14 18.62 0.85
N GLU A 110 27.64 17.40 0.65
CA GLU A 110 28.42 16.95 -0.49
C GLU A 110 27.61 16.91 -1.80
N ALA A 111 26.28 16.75 -1.74
CA ALA A 111 25.44 16.66 -2.96
C ALA A 111 25.16 18.00 -3.65
N LEU A 112 25.54 19.14 -3.04
CA LEU A 112 25.32 20.47 -3.63
C LEU A 112 26.54 21.02 -4.37
N GLU A 113 27.72 20.40 -4.24
CA GLU A 113 28.92 20.81 -4.98
C GLU A 113 29.02 20.16 -6.37
N GLU A 114 28.43 18.98 -6.58
CA GLU A 114 28.48 18.26 -7.87
C GLU A 114 27.55 18.84 -8.95
N ASP A 115 26.51 19.61 -8.59
CA ASP A 115 25.54 20.14 -9.58
C ASP A 115 25.99 21.46 -10.25
N PHE A 116 27.16 22.01 -9.89
CA PHE A 116 27.64 23.30 -10.42
C PHE A 116 29.04 23.33 -11.03
N LEU A 117 29.83 22.26 -10.97
CA LEU A 117 31.16 22.22 -11.59
C LEU A 117 31.51 20.81 -12.05
N GLU A 118 31.13 20.43 -13.27
CA GLU A 118 31.84 19.40 -14.04
C GLU A 118 31.52 19.50 -15.55
N GLU A 119 31.89 20.63 -16.15
CA GLU A 119 32.42 20.60 -17.53
C GLU A 119 33.94 20.39 -17.43
N GLU A 120 34.41 19.32 -18.08
CA GLU A 120 35.82 18.95 -18.31
C GLU A 120 36.64 18.44 -17.10
N ASN A 121 36.65 17.12 -16.88
CA ASN A 121 37.84 16.25 -17.05
C ASN A 121 37.55 14.82 -16.57
N ALA A 122 37.15 13.93 -17.50
CA ALA A 122 36.99 12.51 -17.21
C ALA A 122 38.30 11.74 -17.45
N GLU A 123 39.12 11.61 -16.41
CA GLU A 123 40.08 10.50 -16.32
C GLU A 123 39.40 9.30 -15.67
N LYS A 124 39.44 8.15 -16.35
CA LYS A 124 38.76 6.92 -15.95
C LYS A 124 39.56 6.17 -14.88
N GLU A 125 39.03 6.07 -13.67
CA GLU A 125 39.33 4.96 -12.77
C GLU A 125 38.34 3.81 -13.03
N GLU A 126 38.87 2.62 -13.35
CA GLU A 126 38.07 1.39 -13.46
C GLU A 126 37.68 0.91 -12.07
N ASP A 127 36.50 1.31 -11.60
CA ASP A 127 35.85 0.66 -10.47
C ASP A 127 35.22 -0.66 -10.92
N GLY A 128 35.60 -1.75 -10.25
CA GLY A 128 35.10 -3.09 -10.52
C GLY A 128 33.58 -3.21 -10.30
N PRO A 129 32.94 -4.31 -10.76
CA PRO A 129 31.49 -4.44 -10.72
C PRO A 129 30.95 -4.32 -9.29
N TRP A 130 30.15 -3.30 -9.03
CA TRP A 130 29.42 -3.12 -7.77
C TRP A 130 28.57 -4.37 -7.49
N GLN A 131 28.86 -5.04 -6.37
CA GLN A 131 28.08 -6.18 -5.89
C GLN A 131 27.25 -5.71 -4.69
N PRO A 132 25.90 -5.81 -4.74
CA PRO A 132 25.08 -5.47 -3.59
C PRO A 132 25.38 -6.42 -2.42
N PRO A 133 25.41 -5.92 -1.17
CA PRO A 133 25.58 -6.78 -0.01
C PRO A 133 24.45 -7.82 0.04
N ALA A 134 24.82 -9.10 0.07
CA ALA A 134 23.89 -10.21 0.16
C ALA A 134 23.21 -10.21 1.53
N LEU A 135 22.04 -9.57 1.62
CA LEU A 135 21.18 -9.68 2.78
C LEU A 135 20.63 -11.11 2.83
N ALA A 136 20.93 -11.82 3.91
CA ALA A 136 20.36 -13.13 4.16
C ALA A 136 18.84 -12.98 4.36
N ILE A 137 18.07 -13.29 3.31
CA ILE A 137 16.61 -13.38 3.39
C ILE A 137 16.31 -14.55 4.33
N PRO A 138 15.66 -14.34 5.49
CA PRO A 138 15.19 -15.45 6.30
C PRO A 138 14.22 -16.25 5.43
N THR A 139 14.55 -17.50 5.13
CA THR A 139 13.67 -18.37 4.36
C THR A 139 12.55 -18.84 5.29
N TRP A 140 11.44 -18.11 5.27
CA TRP A 140 10.20 -18.61 5.87
C TRP A 140 9.82 -19.94 5.19
N PRO A 141 9.39 -20.96 5.95
CA PRO A 141 8.92 -22.20 5.38
C PRO A 141 7.80 -21.87 4.38
N VAL A 142 7.93 -22.43 3.19
CA VAL A 142 7.02 -22.21 2.07
C VAL A 142 5.65 -22.80 2.42
N LEU A 143 4.83 -22.05 3.14
CA LEU A 143 3.41 -22.31 3.27
C LEU A 143 2.77 -22.09 1.91
N GLN A 144 2.08 -23.11 1.39
CA GLN A 144 1.43 -23.12 0.07
C GLN A 144 0.34 -22.03 -0.09
N ALA A 145 -0.07 -21.36 0.99
CA ALA A 145 -0.83 -20.10 0.93
C ALA A 145 -0.22 -19.11 1.92
N ARG A 146 0.35 -18.00 1.42
CA ARG A 146 0.98 -16.94 2.24
C ARG A 146 -0.01 -15.88 2.73
N THR A 147 -1.21 -15.82 2.14
CA THR A 147 -2.13 -14.69 2.31
C THR A 147 -3.39 -15.14 3.03
N GLY A 148 -3.62 -14.58 4.23
CA GLY A 148 -4.84 -14.77 4.99
C GLY A 148 -5.94 -13.79 4.56
N LEU A 149 -7.19 -14.23 4.58
CA LEU A 149 -8.36 -13.38 4.38
C LEU A 149 -9.29 -13.51 5.58
N VAL A 150 -9.61 -12.38 6.21
CA VAL A 150 -10.55 -12.28 7.34
C VAL A 150 -11.81 -11.59 6.84
N TYR A 151 -12.93 -12.29 6.87
CA TYR A 151 -14.24 -11.72 6.56
C TYR A 151 -15.30 -12.46 7.35
N ASP A 152 -16.31 -11.73 7.82
CA ASP A 152 -17.49 -12.30 8.45
C ASP A 152 -18.75 -11.60 7.94
N GLN A 153 -19.77 -12.37 7.59
CA GLN A 153 -21.06 -11.81 7.15
C GLN A 153 -21.71 -10.94 8.24
N ARG A 154 -21.42 -11.20 9.53
CA ARG A 154 -21.90 -10.37 10.65
C ARG A 154 -21.41 -8.91 10.59
N MET A 155 -20.30 -8.64 9.90
CA MET A 155 -19.82 -7.26 9.68
C MET A 155 -20.84 -6.41 8.89
N MET A 156 -21.70 -7.05 8.10
CA MET A 156 -22.81 -6.39 7.40
C MET A 156 -23.93 -5.92 8.34
N GLY A 157 -23.88 -6.24 9.63
CA GLY A 157 -24.81 -5.72 10.64
C GLY A 157 -24.53 -4.28 11.06
N HIS A 158 -23.39 -3.69 10.64
CA HIS A 158 -23.06 -2.30 10.93
C HIS A 158 -23.68 -1.36 9.89
N TYR A 159 -24.73 -0.63 10.30
CA TYR A 159 -25.40 0.37 9.46
C TYR A 159 -26.08 1.45 10.32
N ASN A 160 -26.35 2.60 9.72
CA ASN A 160 -27.05 3.71 10.36
C ASN A 160 -28.58 3.52 10.26
N LEU A 161 -29.28 3.54 11.41
CA LEU A 161 -30.74 3.36 11.48
C LEU A 161 -31.53 4.62 11.10
N TRP A 162 -30.89 5.79 11.12
CA TRP A 162 -31.55 7.09 10.96
C TRP A 162 -31.20 7.77 9.65
N ASP A 163 -30.03 7.46 9.08
CA ASP A 163 -29.55 8.02 7.82
C ASP A 163 -29.31 6.93 6.77
N ASN A 164 -30.24 6.83 5.82
CA ASN A 164 -30.15 5.90 4.69
C ASN A 164 -29.11 6.34 3.63
N HIS A 165 -28.54 7.54 3.74
CA HIS A 165 -27.49 8.04 2.86
C HIS A 165 -26.11 7.98 3.52
N HIS A 166 -26.01 7.38 4.70
CA HIS A 166 -24.75 7.27 5.41
C HIS A 166 -23.74 6.49 4.55
N PRO A 167 -22.51 6.98 4.35
CA PRO A 167 -21.55 6.35 3.44
C PRO A 167 -21.04 4.99 3.96
N GLU A 168 -21.00 4.78 5.28
CA GLU A 168 -20.70 3.48 5.91
C GLU A 168 -21.92 2.55 5.84
N MET A 169 -22.06 1.86 4.71
CA MET A 169 -23.15 0.89 4.51
C MET A 169 -22.63 -0.55 4.36
N PRO A 170 -23.41 -1.57 4.76
CA PRO A 170 -23.06 -2.99 4.62
C PRO A 170 -22.67 -3.43 3.20
N GLN A 171 -23.18 -2.74 2.19
CA GLN A 171 -22.93 -3.01 0.78
C GLN A 171 -21.44 -2.86 0.43
N ARG A 172 -20.66 -2.07 1.19
CA ARG A 172 -19.22 -1.91 1.00
C ARG A 172 -18.50 -3.26 1.05
N VAL A 173 -18.62 -3.95 2.18
CA VAL A 173 -17.98 -5.25 2.40
C VAL A 173 -18.59 -6.34 1.52
N PHE A 174 -19.92 -6.32 1.34
CA PHE A 174 -20.60 -7.26 0.42
C PHE A 174 -20.06 -7.16 -1.01
N ARG A 175 -19.90 -5.95 -1.54
CA ARG A 175 -19.42 -5.74 -2.92
C ARG A 175 -17.96 -6.14 -3.08
N ILE A 176 -17.12 -5.87 -2.09
CA ILE A 176 -15.74 -6.37 -2.05
C ILE A 176 -15.74 -7.90 -2.14
N MET A 177 -16.39 -8.58 -1.19
CA MET A 177 -16.32 -10.05 -1.11
C MET A 177 -16.87 -10.72 -2.35
N ARG A 178 -18.02 -10.25 -2.87
CA ARG A 178 -18.58 -10.75 -4.13
C ARG A 178 -17.59 -10.59 -5.30
N ARG A 179 -16.89 -9.47 -5.39
CA ARG A 179 -15.90 -9.24 -6.44
C ARG A 179 -14.69 -10.17 -6.31
N LEU A 180 -14.20 -10.39 -5.08
CA LEU A 180 -13.10 -11.31 -4.81
C LEU A 180 -13.47 -12.77 -5.16
N GLU A 181 -14.71 -13.17 -4.93
CA GLU A 181 -15.25 -14.48 -5.33
C GLU A 181 -15.38 -14.59 -6.86
N GLU A 182 -15.94 -13.59 -7.53
CA GLU A 182 -16.07 -13.53 -8.99
C GLU A 182 -14.70 -13.64 -9.70
N LEU A 183 -13.65 -13.09 -9.10
CA LEU A 183 -12.26 -13.17 -9.59
C LEU A 183 -11.51 -14.43 -9.13
N GLY A 184 -12.11 -15.27 -8.28
CA GLY A 184 -11.48 -16.45 -7.71
C GLY A 184 -10.34 -16.16 -6.72
N LEU A 185 -10.19 -14.91 -6.26
CA LEU A 185 -9.13 -14.50 -5.33
C LEU A 185 -9.37 -15.02 -3.91
N ALA A 186 -10.63 -14.98 -3.46
CA ALA A 186 -10.99 -15.50 -2.14
C ALA A 186 -10.59 -16.98 -1.98
N GLY A 187 -10.76 -17.79 -3.04
CA GLY A 187 -10.39 -19.21 -3.04
C GLY A 187 -8.88 -19.49 -3.05
N ARG A 188 -8.05 -18.47 -3.31
CA ARG A 188 -6.58 -18.56 -3.22
C ARG A 188 -6.04 -18.16 -1.84
N CYS A 189 -6.89 -17.59 -0.99
CA CYS A 189 -6.52 -17.14 0.35
C CYS A 189 -6.76 -18.22 1.39
N LEU A 190 -6.00 -18.16 2.49
CA LEU A 190 -6.33 -18.90 3.70
C LEU A 190 -7.43 -18.13 4.47
N THR A 191 -8.64 -18.66 4.53
CA THR A 191 -9.70 -18.07 5.37
C THR A 191 -9.31 -18.21 6.84
N LEU A 192 -9.20 -17.08 7.53
CA LEU A 192 -8.88 -17.06 8.95
C LEU A 192 -10.16 -17.01 9.79
N PRO A 193 -10.25 -17.76 10.90
CA PRO A 193 -11.43 -17.79 11.74
C PRO A 193 -11.63 -16.43 12.42
N THR A 194 -12.88 -15.99 12.47
CA THR A 194 -13.32 -14.75 13.08
C THR A 194 -13.89 -15.02 14.48
N ARG A 195 -13.58 -14.14 15.43
CA ARG A 195 -14.22 -14.12 16.75
C ARG A 195 -14.42 -12.67 17.20
N PRO A 196 -15.39 -12.40 18.09
CA PRO A 196 -15.43 -11.13 18.79
C PRO A 196 -14.14 -10.88 19.57
N ALA A 197 -13.70 -9.62 19.62
CA ALA A 197 -12.72 -9.17 20.60
C ALA A 197 -13.31 -9.28 22.01
N THR A 198 -12.48 -9.66 22.97
CA THR A 198 -12.85 -9.67 24.39
C THR A 198 -12.70 -8.27 24.99
N ASP A 199 -13.39 -7.99 26.10
CA ASP A 199 -13.30 -6.69 26.79
C ASP A 199 -11.86 -6.36 27.25
N ALA A 200 -11.00 -7.37 27.43
CA ALA A 200 -9.60 -7.15 27.79
C ALA A 200 -8.70 -6.77 26.59
N GLU A 201 -9.19 -6.94 25.36
CA GLU A 201 -8.47 -6.63 24.11
C GLU A 201 -8.89 -5.27 23.51
N LEU A 202 -9.96 -4.65 24.03
CA LEU A 202 -10.49 -3.34 23.63
C LEU A 202 -9.97 -2.22 24.54
#